data_AF-A0A7X6YYI3-F1
#
_entry.id   AF-A0A7X6YYI3-F1
#
_cell.length_a   1.000
_cell.length_b   1.000
_cell.length_c   1.000
_cell.angle_alpha   90.00
_cell.angle_beta   90.00
_cell.angle_gamma   90.00
#
_symmetry.space_group_name_H-M   'P 1'
#
loop_
_entity.id
_entity.type
_entity.pdbx_description
1 polymer ?
#
loop_
_entity_poly.entity_id
_entity_poly.type
_entity_poly.pdbx_seq_one_letter_code
_entity_poly.pdbx_strand_id
1 'polypeptide(L)'
;TDLDTSGVPQQFPIQNERLKTTKIDDFKKIPGSPIAYWVSDKVRDVFDFGVFVQEYAVPRQGFATGRNDRFLRYWHEINFHFSSISCFYAHQGFKWYPCNKGGTFRKWYGNNNYVVNWGNDGSEMKEFSGSVIRNPSYDFKKGTTWSTISSSSLSMRFSPAGFLFETKGSVCFPDSDAKLNLVLALMNSKVVSELLLAISPTLDFHEGPIGKIPVLPELEMQVQISVEKMVEISKLDWDSYETSWDFTENPIIRTQQPNLEQSFNTWQQQNTAAVAEMKQLEEENNKLFIDAYGLQDELTPDVPDEQITLTRADREKDSQRLVSYVIACMMGRYSLDELGLIYAHAANEDFDLSRYKKFPADVDGIIPLTQEHWFENDAATRIKEFLGTVWTKESLEDNMRWLSDSLGSKVGETPEESIRRYLATKFYKDHMRTYQKRPIYWLFSSGKLGAFQALVYLHRYNESTLARMRTEYVMPLMSKMAAYVKSLETSKENSDSAAEIKRIEKKIQDLEKQQAELSIFEEKLRHYADQRISLDLDDGVRVNYGKFGDLLANAKDIAAKGKD
;
A
#
# COMPACT_ATOMS: atom_id res chain seq x y z
N THR A 1 4.56 -27.27 -57.74
CA THR A 1 3.49 -26.43 -57.16
C THR A 1 3.89 -26.21 -55.74
N ASP A 2 4.16 -25.00 -55.29
CA ASP A 2 4.88 -24.81 -54.03
C ASP A 2 4.12 -25.24 -52.77
N LEU A 3 2.96 -25.89 -52.87
CA LEU A 3 2.31 -26.67 -51.81
C LEU A 3 1.94 -28.08 -52.34
N ASP A 4 2.00 -29.10 -51.47
CA ASP A 4 1.46 -30.45 -51.73
C ASP A 4 -0.08 -30.52 -51.57
N THR A 5 -0.66 -31.71 -51.76
CA THR A 5 -2.13 -31.94 -51.67
C THR A 5 -2.72 -31.71 -50.27
N SER A 6 -1.86 -31.53 -49.27
CA SER A 6 -2.20 -31.25 -47.87
C SER A 6 -2.00 -29.77 -47.49
N GLY A 7 -1.51 -28.93 -48.40
CA GLY A 7 -1.29 -27.50 -48.17
C GLY A 7 0.07 -27.14 -47.56
N VAL A 8 1.07 -28.03 -47.65
CA VAL A 8 2.43 -27.81 -47.09
C VAL A 8 3.42 -27.43 -48.18
N PRO A 9 4.34 -26.46 -47.96
CA PRO A 9 5.20 -26.03 -49.04
C PRO A 9 6.14 -27.09 -49.60
N GLN A 10 6.20 -27.24 -50.94
CA GLN A 10 7.15 -28.14 -51.60
C GLN A 10 8.61 -27.69 -51.38
N GLN A 11 8.84 -26.38 -51.14
CA GLN A 11 10.11 -25.77 -50.70
C GLN A 11 9.84 -24.41 -50.00
N PHE A 12 10.41 -24.15 -48.81
CA PHE A 12 10.21 -22.89 -48.05
C PHE A 12 11.53 -22.30 -47.50
N PRO A 13 11.83 -21.00 -47.73
CA PRO A 13 11.07 -20.06 -48.57
C PRO A 13 11.13 -20.50 -50.04
N ILE A 14 10.08 -20.18 -50.79
CA ILE A 14 9.99 -20.49 -52.21
C ILE A 14 11.21 -19.86 -52.90
N GLN A 15 12.01 -20.69 -53.59
CA GLN A 15 13.12 -20.22 -54.41
C GLN A 15 12.56 -19.49 -55.62
N ASN A 16 12.31 -18.21 -55.41
CA ASN A 16 11.83 -17.26 -56.38
C ASN A 16 12.59 -15.95 -56.19
N GLU A 17 12.21 -14.95 -56.95
CA GLU A 17 12.93 -13.68 -57.06
C GLU A 17 12.90 -12.82 -55.78
N ARG A 18 12.06 -13.15 -54.76
CA ARG A 18 12.00 -12.47 -53.45
C ARG A 18 13.00 -13.01 -52.43
N LEU A 19 13.61 -14.15 -52.75
CA LEU A 19 14.78 -14.65 -52.05
C LEU A 19 15.99 -13.80 -52.44
N LYS A 20 16.02 -12.55 -51.92
CA LYS A 20 17.05 -11.56 -52.21
C LYS A 20 18.13 -11.57 -51.15
N THR A 21 19.35 -11.63 -51.66
CA THR A 21 20.60 -11.40 -50.95
C THR A 21 21.04 -9.95 -51.15
N THR A 22 20.86 -9.12 -50.13
CA THR A 22 21.48 -7.78 -49.99
C THR A 22 22.44 -7.80 -48.80
N LYS A 23 23.46 -6.92 -48.78
CA LYS A 23 24.42 -6.93 -47.67
C LYS A 23 23.76 -6.40 -46.40
N ILE A 24 23.44 -7.31 -45.47
CA ILE A 24 23.10 -6.99 -44.07
C ILE A 24 24.10 -5.97 -43.49
N ASP A 25 25.33 -5.95 -43.97
CA ASP A 25 26.39 -5.03 -43.53
C ASP A 25 26.20 -3.54 -43.90
N ASP A 26 25.28 -3.18 -44.79
CA ASP A 26 24.86 -1.78 -44.95
C ASP A 26 23.86 -1.36 -43.86
N PHE A 27 23.10 -2.33 -43.32
CA PHE A 27 22.32 -2.19 -42.08
C PHE A 27 23.20 -2.33 -40.82
N LYS A 28 24.52 -2.47 -40.98
CA LYS A 28 25.51 -2.67 -39.90
C LYS A 28 26.73 -1.76 -39.97
N LYS A 29 26.64 -0.63 -40.69
CA LYS A 29 27.36 0.60 -40.28
C LYS A 29 26.72 1.24 -39.04
N ILE A 30 26.14 0.40 -38.18
CA ILE A 30 25.04 0.64 -37.27
C ILE A 30 25.43 -0.01 -35.92
N PRO A 31 25.98 0.75 -34.96
CA PRO A 31 25.80 0.46 -33.54
C PRO A 31 24.54 1.16 -33.04
N GLY A 32 23.58 0.38 -32.53
CA GLY A 32 22.39 0.92 -31.87
C GLY A 32 21.25 1.40 -32.76
N SER A 33 21.25 1.13 -34.08
CA SER A 33 20.09 1.40 -34.94
C SER A 33 19.17 0.17 -34.98
N PRO A 34 18.04 0.20 -34.26
CA PRO A 34 17.04 -0.86 -34.36
C PRO A 34 16.48 -0.91 -35.79
N ILE A 35 16.37 -2.11 -36.34
CA ILE A 35 15.74 -2.32 -37.67
C ILE A 35 14.23 -2.43 -37.44
N ALA A 36 13.59 -1.29 -37.24
CA ALA A 36 12.16 -1.17 -37.04
C ALA A 36 11.44 -0.96 -38.38
N TYR A 37 11.51 -1.96 -39.27
CA TYR A 37 10.99 -1.85 -40.65
C TYR A 37 9.46 -1.67 -40.74
N TRP A 38 8.74 -1.92 -39.64
CA TRP A 38 7.29 -1.81 -39.54
C TRP A 38 6.80 -0.41 -39.15
N VAL A 39 7.69 0.49 -38.70
CA VAL A 39 7.29 1.80 -38.19
C VAL A 39 6.98 2.77 -39.33
N SER A 40 5.95 3.60 -39.14
CA SER A 40 5.48 4.54 -40.16
C SER A 40 6.52 5.61 -40.48
N ASP A 41 6.33 6.30 -41.62
CA ASP A 41 7.16 7.48 -41.96
C ASP A 41 7.07 8.54 -40.85
N LYS A 42 5.90 8.72 -40.24
CA LYS A 42 5.66 9.67 -39.14
C LYS A 42 6.49 9.36 -37.91
N VAL A 43 6.50 8.09 -37.48
CA VAL A 43 7.36 7.66 -36.38
C VAL A 43 8.84 7.90 -36.70
N ARG A 44 9.29 7.60 -37.93
CA ARG A 44 10.69 7.83 -38.34
C ARG A 44 11.06 9.30 -38.34
N ASP A 45 10.20 10.16 -38.89
CA ASP A 45 10.45 11.60 -38.96
C ASP A 45 10.68 12.17 -37.54
N VAL A 46 9.87 11.76 -36.56
CA VAL A 46 10.00 12.24 -35.17
C VAL A 46 11.37 11.92 -34.55
N PHE A 47 12.01 10.80 -34.91
CA PHE A 47 13.37 10.49 -34.46
C PHE A 47 14.45 11.34 -35.14
N ASP A 48 14.15 11.95 -36.30
CA ASP A 48 15.08 12.80 -37.04
C ASP A 48 15.07 14.25 -36.54
N PHE A 49 13.89 14.81 -36.24
CA PHE A 49 13.75 16.21 -35.84
C PHE A 49 13.49 16.45 -34.34
N GLY A 50 13.04 15.44 -33.59
CA GLY A 50 12.73 15.58 -32.17
C GLY A 50 13.99 15.67 -31.30
N VAL A 51 13.88 16.34 -30.15
CA VAL A 51 14.97 16.40 -29.15
C VAL A 51 14.83 15.22 -28.20
N PHE A 52 15.90 14.53 -27.82
CA PHE A 52 15.77 13.35 -26.97
C PHE A 52 15.53 13.70 -25.50
N VAL A 53 14.78 12.85 -24.78
CA VAL A 53 14.52 12.98 -23.33
C VAL A 53 15.82 13.20 -22.56
N GLN A 54 16.92 12.54 -22.91
CA GLN A 54 18.21 12.71 -22.23
C GLN A 54 18.77 14.14 -22.26
N GLU A 55 18.33 14.99 -23.19
CA GLU A 55 18.70 16.40 -23.28
C GLU A 55 17.76 17.32 -22.48
N TYR A 56 16.54 16.84 -22.17
CA TYR A 56 15.51 17.56 -21.42
C TYR A 56 15.47 17.18 -19.93
N ALA A 57 15.49 15.89 -19.64
CA ALA A 57 15.46 15.32 -18.30
C ALA A 57 16.31 14.04 -18.28
N VAL A 58 17.50 14.13 -17.70
CA VAL A 58 18.51 13.07 -17.78
C VAL A 58 18.04 11.82 -17.02
N PRO A 59 17.82 10.67 -17.67
CA PRO A 59 17.43 9.44 -16.99
C PRO A 59 18.62 8.83 -16.24
N ARG A 60 18.42 8.47 -14.98
CA ARG A 60 19.44 7.88 -14.11
C ARG A 60 18.86 6.76 -13.26
N GLN A 61 19.67 5.71 -13.09
CA GLN A 61 19.47 4.69 -12.06
C GLN A 61 20.13 5.12 -10.76
N GLY A 62 19.54 4.73 -9.64
CA GLY A 62 20.08 5.01 -8.32
C GLY A 62 21.03 3.94 -7.82
N PHE A 63 21.22 3.89 -6.50
CA PHE A 63 22.05 2.88 -5.86
C PHE A 63 21.42 1.48 -5.94
N ALA A 64 22.25 0.46 -5.76
CA ALA A 64 21.84 -0.90 -5.42
C ALA A 64 22.23 -1.16 -3.95
N THR A 65 21.28 -1.57 -3.11
CA THR A 65 21.55 -1.78 -1.68
C THR A 65 22.43 -3.01 -1.42
N GLY A 66 22.38 -4.00 -2.31
CA GLY A 66 22.95 -5.34 -2.11
C GLY A 66 22.29 -6.17 -1.01
N ARG A 67 21.41 -5.55 -0.21
CA ARG A 67 20.76 -6.14 0.95
C ARG A 67 19.56 -5.30 1.40
N ASN A 68 18.39 -5.55 0.81
CA ASN A 68 17.19 -4.72 1.01
C ASN A 68 16.71 -4.76 2.47
N ASP A 69 16.71 -5.94 3.10
CA ASP A 69 16.35 -6.13 4.51
C ASP A 69 17.23 -5.32 5.50
N ARG A 70 18.41 -4.86 5.10
CA ARG A 70 19.27 -3.99 5.92
C ARG A 70 18.99 -2.51 5.70
N PHE A 71 18.87 -2.09 4.44
CA PHE A 71 18.90 -0.67 4.11
C PHE A 71 17.53 -0.08 3.75
N LEU A 72 16.50 -0.88 3.52
CA LEU A 72 15.17 -0.41 3.14
C LEU A 72 14.11 -0.81 4.16
N ARG A 73 13.19 0.10 4.42
CA ARG A 73 11.98 -0.14 5.23
C ARG A 73 10.78 0.43 4.52
N TYR A 74 9.60 -0.10 4.80
CA TYR A 74 8.40 0.69 4.62
C TYR A 74 8.38 1.79 5.69
N TRP A 75 7.89 2.98 5.33
CA TRP A 75 7.92 4.14 6.22
C TRP A 75 7.19 3.89 7.56
N HIS A 76 6.17 3.04 7.55
CA HIS A 76 5.38 2.72 8.75
C HIS A 76 6.08 1.76 9.71
N GLU A 77 7.25 1.23 9.37
CA GLU A 77 8.01 0.31 10.24
C GLU A 77 8.90 1.04 11.24
N ILE A 78 9.33 2.26 10.90
CA ILE A 78 10.37 3.01 11.61
C ILE A 78 9.76 4.00 12.61
N ASN A 79 10.61 4.63 13.40
CA ASN A 79 10.25 5.83 14.12
C ASN A 79 10.07 6.99 13.12
N PHE A 80 8.83 7.48 12.98
CA PHE A 80 8.50 8.52 12.01
C PHE A 80 9.19 9.86 12.30
N HIS A 81 9.32 10.25 13.57
CA HIS A 81 9.92 11.52 13.99
C HIS A 81 11.43 11.60 13.75
N PHE A 82 12.12 10.46 13.67
CA PHE A 82 13.55 10.38 13.34
C PHE A 82 13.79 10.00 11.87
N SER A 83 12.90 10.46 10.99
CA SER A 83 13.06 10.37 9.54
C SER A 83 13.02 11.75 8.90
N SER A 84 13.60 11.90 7.72
CA SER A 84 13.47 13.16 6.97
C SER A 84 12.07 13.39 6.39
N ILE A 85 11.17 12.40 6.45
CA ILE A 85 9.76 12.59 6.06
C ILE A 85 9.11 13.66 6.95
N SER A 86 9.35 13.61 8.27
CA SER A 86 8.79 14.57 9.22
C SER A 86 9.45 15.95 9.15
N CYS A 87 10.56 16.10 8.42
CA CYS A 87 11.25 17.38 8.23
C CYS A 87 11.83 17.48 6.82
N PHE A 88 10.98 17.88 5.88
CA PHE A 88 11.26 17.90 4.43
C PHE A 88 12.52 18.68 4.00
N TYR A 89 12.98 19.62 4.85
CA TYR A 89 14.13 20.50 4.55
C TYR A 89 15.42 20.13 5.27
N ALA A 90 15.39 19.10 6.11
CA ALA A 90 16.57 18.68 6.86
C ALA A 90 17.36 17.64 6.07
N HIS A 91 18.41 18.12 5.40
CA HIS A 91 19.32 17.28 4.63
C HIS A 91 20.35 16.52 5.50
N GLN A 92 20.31 16.67 6.83
CA GLN A 92 21.28 16.06 7.74
C GLN A 92 20.65 15.65 9.07
N GLY A 93 21.25 14.65 9.72
CA GLY A 93 20.91 14.23 11.08
C GLY A 93 19.90 13.10 11.20
N PHE A 94 19.25 12.69 10.12
CA PHE A 94 18.34 11.54 10.11
C PHE A 94 19.01 10.27 9.61
N LYS A 95 18.44 9.12 9.99
CA LYS A 95 18.84 7.82 9.45
C LYS A 95 18.03 7.47 8.21
N TRP A 96 16.72 7.71 8.24
CA TRP A 96 15.79 7.27 7.20
C TRP A 96 15.35 8.40 6.28
N TYR A 97 15.47 8.18 4.97
CA TYR A 97 15.10 9.13 3.92
C TYR A 97 14.13 8.52 2.91
N PRO A 98 13.16 9.29 2.37
CA PRO A 98 12.28 8.82 1.31
C PRO A 98 13.06 8.22 0.14
N CYS A 99 12.58 7.10 -0.40
CA CYS A 99 13.26 6.38 -1.46
C CYS A 99 12.30 5.97 -2.56
N ASN A 100 12.61 6.38 -3.80
CA ASN A 100 12.00 5.82 -4.99
C ASN A 100 12.50 4.40 -5.19
N LYS A 101 11.67 3.46 -4.76
CA LYS A 101 11.74 2.06 -5.15
C LYS A 101 10.54 1.83 -6.05
N GLY A 102 10.77 1.25 -7.23
CA GLY A 102 9.69 0.95 -8.19
C GLY A 102 8.50 0.27 -7.50
N GLY A 103 7.34 0.29 -8.14
CA GLY A 103 6.12 -0.22 -7.54
C GLY A 103 5.12 -0.71 -8.57
N THR A 104 3.90 -0.92 -8.09
CA THR A 104 2.75 -1.26 -8.92
C THR A 104 2.48 -0.18 -9.96
N PHE A 105 1.84 -0.57 -11.06
CA PHE A 105 1.42 0.35 -12.11
C PHE A 105 0.58 1.50 -11.51
N ARG A 106 1.10 2.72 -11.62
CA ARG A 106 0.49 3.96 -11.12
C ARG A 106 1.06 5.15 -11.87
N LYS A 107 0.19 6.01 -12.38
CA LYS A 107 0.56 7.23 -13.09
C LYS A 107 0.53 8.45 -12.16
N TRP A 108 1.21 9.51 -12.60
CA TRP A 108 1.22 10.89 -12.08
C TRP A 108 1.79 11.09 -10.68
N TYR A 109 1.42 10.31 -9.67
CA TYR A 109 1.95 10.44 -8.30
C TYR A 109 1.76 9.16 -7.48
N GLY A 110 2.59 8.92 -6.45
CA GLY A 110 2.41 7.84 -5.47
C GLY A 110 3.48 6.76 -5.54
N ASN A 111 3.19 5.59 -4.95
CA ASN A 111 4.18 4.54 -4.63
C ASN A 111 5.26 4.98 -3.63
N ASN A 112 4.97 6.03 -2.88
CA ASN A 112 5.81 6.60 -1.84
C ASN A 112 5.74 5.73 -0.57
N ASN A 113 6.34 4.54 -0.65
CA ASN A 113 6.21 3.50 0.37
C ASN A 113 7.50 3.31 1.19
N TYR A 114 8.65 3.57 0.57
CA TYR A 114 9.94 3.15 1.09
C TYR A 114 10.75 4.31 1.65
N VAL A 115 11.51 3.99 2.69
CA VAL A 115 12.61 4.79 3.19
C VAL A 115 13.90 3.98 3.12
N VAL A 116 15.02 4.67 2.94
CA VAL A 116 16.35 4.11 2.90
C VAL A 116 17.21 4.65 4.04
N ASN A 117 18.04 3.79 4.63
CA ASN A 117 19.07 4.20 5.57
C ASN A 117 20.16 4.97 4.81
N TRP A 118 20.15 6.29 4.97
CA TRP A 118 21.16 7.21 4.45
C TRP A 118 21.80 8.04 5.58
N GLY A 119 21.80 7.49 6.79
CA GLY A 119 22.42 8.13 7.95
C GLY A 119 23.90 8.41 7.74
N ASN A 120 24.36 9.58 8.23
CA ASN A 120 25.73 10.06 8.04
C ASN A 120 26.15 10.01 6.56
N ASP A 121 25.32 10.58 5.68
CA ASP A 121 25.51 10.58 4.22
C ASP A 121 25.73 9.17 3.64
N GLY A 122 24.92 8.21 4.09
CA GLY A 122 24.95 6.82 3.62
C GLY A 122 26.24 6.07 3.93
N SER A 123 27.05 6.50 4.90
CA SER A 123 28.32 5.85 5.31
C SER A 123 28.22 4.33 5.43
N GLU A 124 27.21 3.82 6.17
CA GLU A 124 26.99 2.39 6.37
C GLU A 124 26.75 1.64 5.04
N MET A 125 26.02 2.26 4.11
CA MET A 125 25.79 1.67 2.79
C MET A 125 27.07 1.72 1.96
N LYS A 126 27.76 2.87 1.91
CA LYS A 126 29.03 3.07 1.17
C LYS A 126 30.12 2.08 1.60
N GLU A 127 30.20 1.73 2.87
CA GLU A 127 31.15 0.74 3.41
C GLU A 127 30.73 -0.72 3.19
N PHE A 128 29.44 -0.96 2.91
CA PHE A 128 28.94 -2.31 2.69
C PHE A 128 29.34 -2.81 1.29
N SER A 129 30.18 -3.85 1.24
CA SER A 129 30.75 -4.40 0.00
C SER A 129 29.73 -4.92 -1.02
N GLY A 130 28.52 -5.25 -0.60
CA GLY A 130 27.45 -5.68 -1.49
C GLY A 130 26.69 -4.52 -2.15
N SER A 131 26.83 -3.29 -1.65
CA SER A 131 26.13 -2.14 -2.19
C SER A 131 26.91 -1.52 -3.37
N VAL A 132 26.18 -0.78 -4.21
CA VAL A 132 26.77 0.04 -5.26
C VAL A 132 26.09 1.40 -5.26
N ILE A 133 26.84 2.45 -4.91
CA ILE A 133 26.35 3.83 -5.00
C ILE A 133 26.52 4.33 -6.43
N ARG A 134 25.45 4.91 -7.01
CA ARG A 134 25.46 5.48 -8.36
C ARG A 134 24.76 6.83 -8.36
N ASN A 135 25.27 7.74 -9.17
CA ASN A 135 24.64 9.05 -9.45
C ASN A 135 24.31 9.92 -8.22
N PRO A 136 25.16 10.00 -7.17
CA PRO A 136 24.84 10.74 -5.94
C PRO A 136 24.63 12.25 -6.15
N SER A 137 25.14 12.81 -7.26
CA SER A 137 24.88 14.19 -7.67
C SER A 137 23.42 14.51 -7.98
N TYR A 138 22.57 13.49 -8.05
CA TYR A 138 21.13 13.61 -8.29
C TYR A 138 20.28 13.31 -7.05
N ASP A 139 20.91 12.90 -5.94
CA ASP A 139 20.21 12.64 -4.69
C ASP A 139 19.43 13.88 -4.24
N PHE A 140 18.22 13.67 -3.72
CA PHE A 140 17.30 14.69 -3.22
C PHE A 140 16.74 15.66 -4.27
N LYS A 141 17.07 15.50 -5.56
CA LYS A 141 16.47 16.31 -6.62
C LYS A 141 15.07 15.81 -6.97
N LYS A 142 14.18 16.76 -7.30
CA LYS A 142 12.87 16.45 -7.90
C LYS A 142 13.05 15.88 -9.30
N GLY A 143 12.07 15.11 -9.76
CA GLY A 143 12.09 14.54 -11.11
C GLY A 143 10.88 13.67 -11.39
N THR A 144 11.01 12.82 -12.41
CA THR A 144 9.95 11.91 -12.83
C THR A 144 10.44 10.47 -12.70
N THR A 145 9.81 9.66 -11.84
CA THR A 145 10.22 8.29 -11.52
C THR A 145 9.35 7.23 -12.18
N TRP A 146 9.91 6.06 -12.47
CA TRP A 146 9.18 4.90 -13.01
C TRP A 146 9.74 3.57 -12.49
N SER A 147 8.99 2.50 -12.70
CA SER A 147 9.44 1.14 -12.42
C SER A 147 10.20 0.59 -13.62
N THR A 148 11.48 0.25 -13.47
CA THR A 148 12.28 -0.30 -14.61
C THR A 148 11.84 -1.70 -15.03
N ILE A 149 11.19 -2.44 -14.13
CA ILE A 149 10.54 -3.72 -14.42
C ILE A 149 9.04 -3.53 -14.25
N SER A 150 8.28 -3.82 -15.30
CA SER A 150 6.82 -3.77 -15.29
C SER A 150 6.26 -4.90 -16.13
N SER A 151 5.22 -5.58 -15.64
CA SER A 151 4.42 -6.52 -16.43
C SER A 151 3.30 -5.82 -17.22
N SER A 152 3.15 -4.51 -17.04
CA SER A 152 2.21 -3.62 -17.73
C SER A 152 2.96 -2.57 -18.54
N SER A 153 2.23 -1.68 -19.22
CA SER A 153 2.79 -0.50 -19.90
C SER A 153 3.63 0.37 -18.96
N LEU A 154 4.48 1.22 -19.55
CA LEU A 154 5.21 2.24 -18.81
C LEU A 154 4.22 3.17 -18.09
N SER A 155 4.56 3.53 -16.85
CA SER A 155 3.88 4.59 -16.10
C SER A 155 4.91 5.39 -15.32
N MET A 156 4.81 6.70 -15.42
CA MET A 156 5.69 7.64 -14.74
C MET A 156 4.93 8.46 -13.70
N ARG A 157 5.64 8.84 -12.63
CA ARG A 157 5.10 9.59 -11.50
C ARG A 157 6.03 10.75 -11.15
N PHE A 158 5.45 11.84 -10.68
CA PHE A 158 6.19 12.92 -10.05
C PHE A 158 6.89 12.42 -8.78
N SER A 159 8.20 12.68 -8.70
CA SER A 159 9.03 12.49 -7.51
C SER A 159 9.38 13.86 -6.94
N PRO A 160 8.92 14.19 -5.73
CA PRO A 160 9.32 15.41 -5.05
C PRO A 160 10.83 15.48 -4.78
N ALA A 161 11.32 16.67 -4.44
CA ALA A 161 12.65 16.83 -3.85
C ALA A 161 12.71 16.12 -2.48
N GLY A 162 13.92 15.79 -2.01
CA GLY A 162 14.14 15.09 -0.75
C GLY A 162 14.14 13.55 -0.85
N PHE A 163 13.92 13.01 -2.05
CA PHE A 163 13.97 11.57 -2.31
C PHE A 163 15.35 11.12 -2.76
N LEU A 164 15.74 9.95 -2.25
CA LEU A 164 16.75 9.08 -2.85
C LEU A 164 16.09 8.12 -3.84
N PHE A 165 16.86 7.39 -4.63
CA PHE A 165 16.32 6.47 -5.62
C PHE A 165 17.19 5.22 -5.76
N GLU A 166 16.54 4.09 -6.07
CA GLU A 166 17.15 2.76 -6.14
C GLU A 166 17.07 2.21 -7.58
N THR A 167 17.73 1.10 -7.88
CA THR A 167 17.82 0.54 -9.26
C THR A 167 16.48 0.24 -9.93
N LYS A 168 15.42 -0.02 -9.16
CA LYS A 168 14.08 -0.30 -9.69
C LYS A 168 13.16 0.91 -9.72
N GLY A 169 13.58 2.04 -9.15
CA GLY A 169 12.85 3.31 -9.12
C GLY A 169 13.64 4.43 -9.80
N SER A 170 14.11 4.19 -11.03
CA SER A 170 14.89 5.16 -11.80
C SER A 170 14.13 6.48 -12.01
N VAL A 171 14.87 7.55 -12.27
CA VAL A 171 14.35 8.91 -12.31
C VAL A 171 14.92 9.70 -13.49
N CYS A 172 14.07 10.47 -14.15
CA CYS A 172 14.42 11.49 -15.13
C CYS A 172 14.55 12.82 -14.40
N PHE A 173 15.70 13.47 -14.53
CA PHE A 173 16.02 14.71 -13.81
C PHE A 173 16.00 15.92 -14.76
N PRO A 174 14.89 16.69 -14.81
CA PRO A 174 14.79 17.93 -15.56
C PRO A 174 15.49 19.09 -14.85
N ASP A 175 15.83 20.15 -15.59
CA ASP A 175 16.42 21.38 -15.05
C ASP A 175 15.37 22.46 -14.70
N SER A 176 14.10 22.26 -15.07
CA SER A 176 12.98 23.14 -14.74
C SER A 176 11.68 22.36 -14.53
N ASP A 177 10.69 22.97 -13.86
CA ASP A 177 9.35 22.37 -13.70
C ASP A 177 8.61 22.24 -15.03
N ALA A 178 8.84 23.18 -15.95
CA ALA A 178 8.22 23.14 -17.27
C ALA A 178 8.64 21.88 -18.04
N LYS A 179 9.95 21.56 -18.04
CA LYS A 179 10.48 20.32 -18.62
C LYS A 179 10.04 19.08 -17.85
N LEU A 180 9.92 19.16 -16.52
CA LEU A 180 9.38 18.07 -15.71
C LEU A 180 7.99 17.69 -16.19
N ASN A 181 7.10 18.67 -16.31
CA ASN A 181 5.72 18.48 -16.70
C ASN A 181 5.62 17.95 -18.13
N LEU A 182 6.45 18.46 -19.06
CA LEU A 182 6.53 17.95 -20.43
C LEU A 182 6.93 16.48 -20.49
N VAL A 183 7.98 16.09 -19.76
CA VAL A 183 8.43 14.69 -19.74
C VAL A 183 7.39 13.81 -19.06
N LEU A 184 6.80 14.23 -17.94
CA LEU A 184 5.76 13.47 -17.25
C LEU A 184 4.52 13.25 -18.14
N ALA A 185 4.08 14.28 -18.87
CA ALA A 185 2.96 14.22 -19.81
C ALA A 185 3.23 13.25 -20.96
N LEU A 186 4.40 13.39 -21.59
CA LEU A 186 4.81 12.58 -22.73
C LEU A 186 4.93 11.11 -22.34
N MET A 187 5.64 10.81 -21.25
CA MET A 187 5.94 9.43 -20.84
C MET A 187 4.71 8.65 -20.33
N ASN A 188 3.61 9.34 -20.02
CA ASN A 188 2.32 8.74 -19.70
C ASN A 188 1.34 8.72 -20.89
N SER A 189 1.76 9.20 -22.07
CA SER A 189 0.96 9.17 -23.30
C SER A 189 1.10 7.83 -24.05
N LYS A 190 0.11 7.51 -24.89
CA LYS A 190 0.15 6.32 -25.76
C LYS A 190 1.28 6.35 -26.79
N VAL A 191 1.68 7.54 -27.25
CA VAL A 191 2.74 7.72 -28.24
C VAL A 191 4.04 7.06 -27.77
N VAL A 192 4.37 7.18 -26.48
CA VAL A 192 5.61 6.61 -25.92
C VAL A 192 5.63 5.09 -25.97
N SER A 193 4.47 4.42 -25.90
CA SER A 193 4.43 2.96 -26.05
C SER A 193 4.85 2.54 -27.47
N GLU A 194 4.40 3.26 -28.50
CA GLU A 194 4.79 3.01 -29.89
C GLU A 194 6.27 3.30 -30.13
N LEU A 195 6.75 4.44 -29.62
CA LEU A 195 8.17 4.82 -29.74
C LEU A 195 9.09 3.83 -29.01
N LEU A 196 8.69 3.35 -27.83
CA LEU A 196 9.47 2.35 -27.09
C LEU A 196 9.53 1.01 -27.82
N LEU A 197 8.47 0.58 -28.52
CA LEU A 197 8.51 -0.64 -29.32
C LEU A 197 9.53 -0.53 -30.47
N ALA A 198 9.71 0.66 -31.03
CA ALA A 198 10.74 0.92 -32.04
C ALA A 198 12.17 0.88 -31.46
N ILE A 199 12.38 1.39 -30.24
CA ILE A 199 13.69 1.50 -29.59
C ILE A 199 14.11 0.20 -28.87
N SER A 200 13.17 -0.43 -28.18
CA SER A 200 13.35 -1.57 -27.28
C SER A 200 12.14 -2.51 -27.37
N PRO A 201 12.11 -3.40 -28.38
CA PRO A 201 10.97 -4.31 -28.61
C PRO A 201 10.66 -5.25 -27.45
N THR A 202 11.61 -5.44 -26.51
CA THR A 202 11.45 -6.33 -25.35
C THR A 202 10.75 -5.66 -24.16
N LEU A 203 10.23 -4.43 -24.30
CA LEU A 203 9.60 -3.64 -23.22
C LEU A 203 10.49 -3.47 -21.99
N ASP A 204 11.79 -3.38 -22.23
CA ASP A 204 12.77 -3.08 -21.20
C ASP A 204 12.83 -1.56 -20.97
N PHE A 205 12.29 -1.11 -19.82
CA PHE A 205 12.21 0.31 -19.43
C PHE A 205 13.46 0.77 -18.67
N HIS A 206 14.65 0.28 -19.01
CA HIS A 206 15.90 0.84 -18.51
C HIS A 206 16.14 2.27 -19.02
N GLU A 207 17.08 2.97 -18.39
CA GLU A 207 17.31 4.41 -18.55
C GLU A 207 17.72 4.78 -19.98
N GLY A 208 18.43 3.87 -20.66
CA GLY A 208 18.91 4.04 -22.03
C GLY A 208 17.77 4.22 -23.04
N PRO A 209 16.86 3.23 -23.20
CA PRO A 209 15.67 3.38 -24.04
C PRO A 209 14.84 4.62 -23.72
N ILE A 210 14.60 4.89 -22.43
CA ILE A 210 13.85 6.07 -21.97
C ILE A 210 14.50 7.37 -22.44
N GLY A 211 15.83 7.46 -22.35
CA GLY A 211 16.58 8.65 -22.76
C GLY A 211 16.56 8.92 -24.26
N LYS A 212 16.23 7.93 -25.09
CA LYS A 212 16.17 8.01 -26.55
C LYS A 212 14.78 8.35 -27.10
N ILE A 213 13.80 8.56 -26.22
CA ILE A 213 12.46 8.98 -26.64
C ILE A 213 12.55 10.42 -27.16
N PRO A 214 12.09 10.71 -28.39
CA PRO A 214 11.98 12.07 -28.89
C PRO A 214 10.93 12.86 -28.11
N VAL A 215 11.19 14.15 -27.92
CA VAL A 215 10.38 15.16 -27.25
C VAL A 215 10.17 16.30 -28.24
N LEU A 216 8.97 16.88 -28.21
CA LEU A 216 8.60 18.08 -28.97
C LEU A 216 8.54 19.29 -28.01
N PRO A 217 9.58 20.14 -27.97
CA PRO A 217 9.67 21.29 -27.06
C PRO A 217 8.49 22.25 -27.11
N GLU A 218 7.85 22.40 -28.26
CA GLU A 218 6.72 23.30 -28.50
C GLU A 218 5.47 22.96 -27.68
N LEU A 219 5.39 21.74 -27.15
CA LEU A 219 4.30 21.31 -26.28
C LEU A 219 4.48 21.72 -24.82
N GLU A 220 5.65 22.24 -24.43
CA GLU A 220 6.00 22.55 -23.04
C GLU A 220 4.91 23.41 -22.37
N MET A 221 4.50 24.51 -22.97
CA MET A 221 3.49 25.39 -22.37
C MET A 221 2.08 24.79 -22.32
N GLN A 222 1.75 23.87 -23.24
CA GLN A 222 0.40 23.33 -23.40
C GLN A 222 0.04 22.31 -22.32
N VAL A 223 1.04 21.61 -21.78
CA VAL A 223 0.81 20.51 -20.82
C VAL A 223 0.78 20.96 -19.36
N GLN A 224 1.23 22.18 -19.04
CA GLN A 224 1.53 22.58 -17.65
C GLN A 224 0.30 22.42 -16.74
N ILE A 225 -0.82 23.04 -17.11
CA ILE A 225 -2.04 23.06 -16.30
C ILE A 225 -2.65 21.66 -16.18
N SER A 226 -2.68 20.89 -17.27
CA SER A 226 -3.29 19.55 -17.25
C SER A 226 -2.46 18.57 -16.42
N VAL A 227 -1.13 18.65 -16.51
CA VAL A 227 -0.22 17.80 -15.71
C VAL A 227 -0.31 18.12 -14.24
N GLU A 228 -0.26 19.40 -13.86
CA GLU A 228 -0.43 19.81 -12.47
C GLU A 228 -1.72 19.26 -11.87
N LYS A 229 -2.82 19.36 -12.63
CA LYS A 229 -4.13 18.82 -12.22
C LYS A 229 -4.14 17.30 -12.11
N MET A 230 -3.55 16.57 -13.06
CA MET A 230 -3.45 15.10 -12.98
C MET A 230 -2.58 14.64 -11.80
N VAL A 231 -1.48 15.34 -11.52
CA VAL A 231 -0.64 15.10 -10.33
C VAL A 231 -1.42 15.38 -9.05
N GLU A 232 -2.16 16.49 -8.97
CA GLU A 232 -2.98 16.84 -7.81
C GLU A 232 -4.05 15.79 -7.52
N ILE A 233 -4.86 15.42 -8.51
CA ILE A 233 -5.91 14.39 -8.35
C ILE A 233 -5.29 13.06 -7.90
N SER A 234 -4.16 12.66 -8.49
CA SER A 234 -3.48 11.41 -8.14
C SER A 234 -2.83 11.44 -6.76
N LYS A 235 -2.41 12.63 -6.31
CA LYS A 235 -1.92 12.86 -4.95
C LYS A 235 -3.05 12.78 -3.93
N LEU A 236 -4.18 13.45 -4.19
CA LEU A 236 -5.36 13.37 -3.33
C LEU A 236 -5.88 11.93 -3.17
N ASP A 237 -5.87 11.13 -4.25
CA ASP A 237 -6.18 9.69 -4.17
C ASP A 237 -5.16 8.94 -3.31
N TRP A 238 -3.85 9.15 -3.51
CA TRP A 238 -2.79 8.49 -2.73
C TRP A 238 -2.91 8.81 -1.23
N ASP A 239 -3.13 10.07 -0.90
CA ASP A 239 -3.20 10.59 0.47
C ASP A 239 -4.55 10.32 1.16
N SER A 240 -5.48 9.65 0.47
CA SER A 240 -6.76 9.20 1.05
C SER A 240 -6.67 7.85 1.77
N TYR A 241 -5.49 7.21 1.81
CA TYR A 241 -5.31 5.89 2.43
C TYR A 241 -4.14 5.87 3.43
N GLU A 242 -4.29 5.12 4.54
CA GLU A 242 -3.31 4.99 5.65
C GLU A 242 -1.89 4.54 5.26
N THR A 243 -1.71 4.07 4.03
CA THR A 243 -0.41 3.72 3.45
C THR A 243 0.39 4.93 2.96
N SER A 244 -0.24 6.08 2.79
CA SER A 244 0.46 7.35 2.60
C SER A 244 0.86 7.93 3.95
N TRP A 245 2.08 8.44 4.05
CA TRP A 245 2.53 9.18 5.23
C TRP A 245 1.85 10.56 5.36
N ASP A 246 1.23 11.06 4.29
CA ASP A 246 0.46 12.31 4.26
C ASP A 246 -1.04 12.06 4.53
N PHE A 247 -1.45 10.83 4.86
CA PHE A 247 -2.84 10.51 5.19
C PHE A 247 -3.31 11.26 6.43
N THR A 248 -4.45 11.96 6.29
CA THR A 248 -5.01 12.84 7.33
C THR A 248 -6.18 12.21 8.08
N GLU A 249 -7.21 11.81 7.33
CA GLU A 249 -8.46 11.27 7.86
C GLU A 249 -9.16 10.39 6.81
N ASN A 250 -10.02 9.47 7.27
CA ASN A 250 -10.76 8.58 6.38
C ASN A 250 -11.70 9.37 5.43
N PRO A 251 -11.71 9.07 4.11
CA PRO A 251 -12.48 9.83 3.13
C PRO A 251 -14.00 9.78 3.34
N ILE A 252 -14.55 8.70 3.92
CA ILE A 252 -15.98 8.61 4.24
C ILE A 252 -16.33 9.63 5.33
N ILE A 253 -15.49 9.78 6.35
CA ILE A 253 -15.72 10.71 7.47
C ILE A 253 -15.61 12.17 6.99
N ARG A 254 -14.64 12.45 6.13
CA ARG A 254 -14.39 13.79 5.53
C ARG A 254 -15.60 14.38 4.82
N THR A 255 -16.52 13.55 4.34
CA THR A 255 -17.75 14.00 3.65
C THR A 255 -18.71 14.76 4.55
N GLN A 256 -18.58 14.63 5.88
CA GLN A 256 -19.42 15.29 6.89
C GLN A 256 -20.93 15.10 6.66
N GLN A 257 -21.33 13.94 6.13
CA GLN A 257 -22.74 13.61 5.95
C GLN A 257 -23.36 13.15 7.28
N PRO A 258 -24.70 13.24 7.43
CA PRO A 258 -25.41 12.87 8.65
C PRO A 258 -25.30 11.40 9.08
N ASN A 259 -25.02 10.47 8.18
CA ASN A 259 -24.88 9.04 8.50
C ASN A 259 -23.88 8.34 7.57
N LEU A 260 -23.49 7.12 7.95
CA LEU A 260 -22.45 6.35 7.26
C LEU A 260 -22.82 6.02 5.81
N GLU A 261 -24.08 5.68 5.53
CA GLU A 261 -24.53 5.37 4.18
C GLU A 261 -24.44 6.59 3.26
N GLN A 262 -24.94 7.74 3.72
CA GLN A 262 -24.85 9.00 2.99
C GLN A 262 -23.39 9.42 2.81
N SER A 263 -22.56 9.27 3.84
CA SER A 263 -21.13 9.54 3.77
C SER A 263 -20.45 8.68 2.71
N PHE A 264 -20.74 7.38 2.66
CA PHE A 264 -20.21 6.49 1.63
C PHE A 264 -20.72 6.88 0.23
N ASN A 265 -22.00 7.19 0.07
CA ASN A 265 -22.57 7.58 -1.22
C ASN A 265 -21.95 8.89 -1.75
N THR A 266 -21.74 9.88 -0.87
CA THR A 266 -21.04 11.11 -1.23
C THR A 266 -19.59 10.85 -1.61
N TRP A 267 -18.87 10.02 -0.85
CA TRP A 267 -17.51 9.61 -1.20
C TRP A 267 -17.47 8.91 -2.56
N GLN A 268 -18.39 7.97 -2.81
CA GLN A 268 -18.47 7.25 -4.07
C GLN A 268 -18.73 8.20 -5.25
N GLN A 269 -19.59 9.20 -5.09
CA GLN A 269 -19.84 10.22 -6.12
C GLN A 269 -18.60 11.06 -6.39
N GLN A 270 -17.93 11.55 -5.34
CA GLN A 270 -16.69 12.34 -5.46
C GLN A 270 -15.58 11.52 -6.14
N ASN A 271 -15.41 10.26 -5.72
CA ASN A 271 -14.45 9.35 -6.31
C ASN A 271 -14.76 9.08 -7.79
N THR A 272 -16.03 8.81 -8.13
CA THR A 272 -16.45 8.59 -9.53
C THR A 272 -16.22 9.82 -10.39
N ALA A 273 -16.45 11.03 -9.85
CA ALA A 273 -16.18 12.27 -10.55
C ALA A 273 -14.68 12.48 -10.81
N ALA A 274 -13.83 12.26 -9.79
CA ALA A 274 -12.37 12.36 -9.94
C ALA A 274 -11.81 11.35 -10.95
N VAL A 275 -12.40 10.15 -11.00
CA VAL A 275 -12.08 9.12 -11.99
C VAL A 275 -12.44 9.54 -13.41
N ALA A 276 -13.64 10.06 -13.61
CA ALA A 276 -14.09 10.53 -14.91
C ALA A 276 -13.25 11.71 -15.40
N GLU A 277 -12.92 12.64 -14.50
CA GLU A 277 -12.06 13.77 -14.77
C GLU A 277 -10.63 13.34 -15.12
N MET A 278 -10.04 12.41 -14.36
CA MET A 278 -8.73 11.84 -14.69
C MET A 278 -8.74 11.19 -16.07
N LYS A 279 -9.78 10.41 -16.38
CA LYS A 279 -9.92 9.77 -17.69
C LYS A 279 -9.95 10.81 -18.81
N GLN A 280 -10.76 11.85 -18.68
CA GLN A 280 -10.82 12.93 -19.66
C GLN A 280 -9.46 13.60 -19.83
N LEU A 281 -8.76 13.91 -18.73
CA LEU A 281 -7.43 14.53 -18.78
C LEU A 281 -6.38 13.64 -19.46
N GLU A 282 -6.40 12.33 -19.21
CA GLU A 282 -5.50 11.38 -19.88
C GLU A 282 -5.82 11.22 -21.37
N GLU A 283 -7.09 11.26 -21.75
CA GLU A 283 -7.53 11.23 -23.15
C GLU A 283 -7.15 12.51 -23.89
N GLU A 284 -7.30 13.68 -23.26
CA GLU A 284 -6.84 14.97 -23.79
C GLU A 284 -5.31 15.00 -23.93
N ASN A 285 -4.59 14.48 -22.94
CA ASN A 285 -3.13 14.32 -23.01
C ASN A 285 -2.73 13.43 -24.19
N ASN A 286 -3.38 12.27 -24.34
CA ASN A 286 -3.12 11.39 -25.49
C ASN A 286 -3.42 12.09 -26.81
N LYS A 287 -4.55 12.79 -26.92
CA LYS A 287 -4.92 13.52 -28.14
C LYS A 287 -3.85 14.55 -28.51
N LEU A 288 -3.39 15.35 -27.55
CA LEU A 288 -2.34 16.35 -27.75
C LEU A 288 -1.07 15.74 -28.35
N PHE A 289 -0.57 14.66 -27.76
CA PHE A 289 0.65 14.00 -28.24
C PHE A 289 0.44 13.25 -29.55
N ILE A 290 -0.70 12.57 -29.75
CA ILE A 290 -1.03 11.90 -31.01
C ILE A 290 -1.08 12.92 -32.14
N ASP A 291 -1.70 14.08 -31.90
CA ASP A 291 -1.83 15.15 -32.89
C ASP A 291 -0.47 15.76 -33.25
N ALA A 292 0.35 16.07 -32.24
CA ALA A 292 1.66 16.68 -32.44
C ALA A 292 2.67 15.73 -33.13
N TYR A 293 2.55 14.43 -32.91
CA TYR A 293 3.42 13.42 -33.53
C TYR A 293 2.87 12.91 -34.88
N GLY A 294 1.67 13.35 -35.28
CA GLY A 294 1.06 12.99 -36.56
C GLY A 294 0.61 11.53 -36.65
N LEU A 295 0.17 10.93 -35.53
CA LEU A 295 -0.17 9.51 -35.41
C LEU A 295 -1.68 9.24 -35.35
N GLN A 296 -2.51 10.17 -35.82
CA GLN A 296 -3.98 10.06 -35.72
C GLN A 296 -4.56 8.83 -36.45
N ASP A 297 -3.90 8.39 -37.52
CA ASP A 297 -4.32 7.21 -38.28
C ASP A 297 -3.89 5.88 -37.62
N GLU A 298 -3.01 5.94 -36.61
CA GLU A 298 -2.40 4.78 -35.94
C GLU A 298 -2.91 4.60 -34.50
N LEU A 299 -3.20 5.71 -33.80
CA LEU A 299 -3.55 5.72 -32.39
C LEU A 299 -4.85 6.48 -32.12
N THR A 300 -5.64 5.98 -31.17
CA THR A 300 -6.81 6.70 -30.64
C THR A 300 -6.52 7.25 -29.24
N PRO A 301 -7.11 8.40 -28.86
CA PRO A 301 -6.87 9.00 -27.55
C PRO A 301 -7.49 8.23 -26.38
N ASP A 302 -8.49 7.38 -26.64
CA ASP A 302 -9.33 6.71 -25.62
C ASP A 302 -8.53 5.97 -24.54
N VAL A 303 -8.88 6.14 -23.28
CA VAL A 303 -8.22 5.43 -22.18
C VAL A 303 -9.19 4.37 -21.61
N PRO A 304 -8.82 3.07 -21.64
CA PRO A 304 -9.61 2.03 -20.99
C PRO A 304 -9.77 2.32 -19.49
N ASP A 305 -10.94 2.02 -18.93
CA ASP A 305 -11.24 2.33 -17.52
C ASP A 305 -10.24 1.65 -16.57
N GLU A 306 -9.79 0.45 -16.92
CA GLU A 306 -8.83 -0.35 -16.16
C GLU A 306 -7.42 0.24 -16.14
N GLN A 307 -7.10 1.18 -17.03
CA GLN A 307 -5.81 1.87 -17.05
C GLN A 307 -5.78 3.12 -16.16
N ILE A 308 -6.94 3.60 -15.68
CA ILE A 308 -7.01 4.73 -14.77
C ILE A 308 -6.61 4.27 -13.38
N THR A 309 -5.47 4.76 -12.88
CA THR A 309 -4.83 4.22 -11.67
C THR A 309 -5.37 4.77 -10.35
N LEU A 310 -6.43 5.59 -10.40
CA LEU A 310 -7.14 6.06 -9.21
C LEU A 310 -7.95 4.93 -8.60
N THR A 311 -7.94 4.84 -7.27
CA THR A 311 -8.69 3.82 -6.56
C THR A 311 -10.19 4.05 -6.77
N ARG A 312 -10.94 3.00 -7.06
CA ARG A 312 -12.40 3.05 -7.13
C ARG A 312 -13.03 2.85 -5.75
N ALA A 313 -14.04 3.63 -5.43
CA ALA A 313 -14.87 3.43 -4.25
C ALA A 313 -15.53 2.04 -4.31
N ASP A 314 -15.43 1.31 -3.21
CA ASP A 314 -15.84 -0.09 -3.08
C ASP A 314 -16.39 -0.28 -1.68
N ARG A 315 -17.68 -0.64 -1.59
CA ARG A 315 -18.39 -0.69 -0.30
C ARG A 315 -17.72 -1.61 0.71
N GLU A 316 -17.23 -2.78 0.28
CA GLU A 316 -16.58 -3.73 1.17
C GLU A 316 -15.20 -3.21 1.58
N LYS A 317 -14.35 -2.83 0.62
CA LYS A 317 -12.98 -2.36 0.90
C LYS A 317 -12.94 -1.06 1.68
N ASP A 318 -13.84 -0.13 1.39
CA ASP A 318 -13.92 1.14 2.12
C ASP A 318 -14.47 0.94 3.54
N SER A 319 -15.34 -0.05 3.75
CA SER A 319 -15.73 -0.46 5.11
C SER A 319 -14.57 -1.10 5.87
N GLN A 320 -13.75 -1.93 5.21
CA GLN A 320 -12.52 -2.48 5.81
C GLN A 320 -11.53 -1.36 6.19
N ARG A 321 -11.34 -0.36 5.32
CA ARG A 321 -10.51 0.83 5.56
C ARG A 321 -11.07 1.70 6.67
N LEU A 322 -12.39 1.86 6.75
CA LEU A 322 -13.05 2.56 7.86
C LEU A 322 -12.75 1.86 9.18
N VAL A 323 -12.95 0.54 9.26
CA VAL A 323 -12.63 -0.22 10.48
C VAL A 323 -11.15 -0.12 10.84
N SER A 324 -10.24 -0.20 9.86
CA SER A 324 -8.80 0.04 10.08
C SER A 324 -8.53 1.41 10.69
N TYR A 325 -9.17 2.47 10.16
CA TYR A 325 -9.05 3.82 10.70
C TYR A 325 -9.62 3.94 12.11
N VAL A 326 -10.76 3.30 12.41
CA VAL A 326 -11.31 3.28 13.77
C VAL A 326 -10.33 2.62 14.74
N ILE A 327 -9.76 1.46 14.38
CA ILE A 327 -8.73 0.79 15.18
C ILE A 327 -7.50 1.69 15.34
N ALA A 328 -7.11 2.42 14.29
CA ALA A 328 -6.03 3.38 14.34
C ALA A 328 -6.30 4.51 15.36
N CYS A 329 -7.54 5.01 15.42
CA CYS A 329 -7.96 5.96 16.45
C CYS A 329 -7.97 5.34 17.85
N MET A 330 -8.42 4.09 18.00
CA MET A 330 -8.33 3.37 19.29
C MET A 330 -6.88 3.23 19.75
N MET A 331 -5.96 2.98 18.82
CA MET A 331 -4.53 2.86 19.12
C MET A 331 -3.85 4.21 19.38
N GLY A 332 -4.49 5.34 19.06
CA GLY A 332 -3.89 6.67 19.11
C GLY A 332 -2.97 7.00 17.94
N ARG A 333 -3.03 6.25 16.84
CA ARG A 333 -2.27 6.58 15.63
C ARG A 333 -2.83 7.83 14.94
N TYR A 334 -4.16 7.97 14.95
CA TYR A 334 -4.93 9.12 14.45
C TYR A 334 -5.95 9.60 15.51
N SER A 335 -6.56 10.76 15.31
CA SER A 335 -7.60 11.31 16.19
C SER A 335 -8.75 11.90 15.39
N LEU A 336 -9.92 12.06 16.02
CA LEU A 336 -11.03 12.87 15.48
C LEU A 336 -10.89 14.36 15.85
N ASP A 337 -9.89 14.71 16.66
CA ASP A 337 -9.63 16.07 17.13
C ASP A 337 -8.45 16.74 16.40
N GLU A 338 -7.61 15.95 15.73
CA GLU A 338 -6.41 16.42 15.04
C GLU A 338 -6.19 15.61 13.77
N LEU A 339 -5.93 16.31 12.66
CA LEU A 339 -5.70 15.70 11.34
C LEU A 339 -4.25 15.21 11.21
N GLY A 340 -4.06 14.09 10.51
CA GLY A 340 -2.71 13.58 10.24
C GLY A 340 -2.23 12.57 11.27
N LEU A 341 -1.05 12.02 11.01
CA LEU A 341 -0.41 11.03 11.86
C LEU A 341 0.01 11.66 13.20
N ILE A 342 -0.49 11.12 14.32
CA ILE A 342 -0.27 11.68 15.66
C ILE A 342 0.82 10.94 16.41
N TYR A 343 0.75 9.60 16.43
CA TYR A 343 1.68 8.77 17.19
C TYR A 343 2.23 7.61 16.37
N ALA A 344 3.52 7.66 16.05
CA ALA A 344 4.24 6.59 15.33
C ALA A 344 5.76 6.59 15.65
N HIS A 345 6.16 6.65 16.92
CA HIS A 345 7.58 6.87 17.25
C HIS A 345 8.18 6.15 18.47
N ALA A 346 7.55 6.13 19.66
CA ALA A 346 8.35 5.93 20.88
C ALA A 346 7.73 5.04 21.98
N ALA A 347 7.39 3.79 21.73
CA ALA A 347 7.06 2.81 22.78
C ALA A 347 6.05 3.28 23.88
N ASN A 348 5.11 4.16 23.51
CA ASN A 348 4.16 4.84 24.40
C ASN A 348 4.77 5.94 25.33
N GLU A 349 6.03 6.31 25.15
CA GLU A 349 6.66 7.50 25.70
C GLU A 349 5.99 8.75 25.16
N ASP A 350 5.80 9.75 26.03
CA ASP A 350 5.13 11.03 25.76
C ASP A 350 3.76 10.92 25.09
N PHE A 351 3.07 9.78 25.26
CA PHE A 351 1.73 9.57 24.71
C PHE A 351 0.71 10.46 25.43
N ASP A 352 0.35 11.57 24.79
CA ASP A 352 -0.59 12.55 25.33
C ASP A 352 -2.05 12.20 25.02
N LEU A 353 -2.73 11.62 26.00
CA LEU A 353 -4.17 11.32 25.93
C LEU A 353 -5.05 12.55 25.68
N SER A 354 -4.59 13.76 25.98
CA SER A 354 -5.37 14.99 25.82
C SER A 354 -5.65 15.35 24.35
N ARG A 355 -4.94 14.72 23.40
CA ARG A 355 -5.12 14.88 21.94
C ARG A 355 -6.26 14.02 21.36
N TYR A 356 -6.92 13.20 22.18
CA TYR A 356 -7.99 12.27 21.76
C TYR A 356 -9.25 12.50 22.61
N LYS A 357 -9.91 13.65 22.45
CA LYS A 357 -11.05 14.06 23.30
C LYS A 357 -12.38 13.47 22.84
N LYS A 358 -12.70 13.57 21.54
CA LYS A 358 -13.96 13.08 20.98
C LYS A 358 -14.08 11.56 21.06
N PHE A 359 -12.98 10.88 20.78
CA PHE A 359 -12.88 9.42 20.87
C PHE A 359 -11.54 9.08 21.54
N PRO A 360 -11.54 8.85 22.86
CA PRO A 360 -10.33 8.58 23.63
C PRO A 360 -9.53 7.42 23.06
N ALA A 361 -8.23 7.61 22.86
CA ALA A 361 -7.35 6.50 22.56
C ALA A 361 -7.26 5.55 23.77
N ASP A 362 -6.96 4.29 23.50
CA ASP A 362 -6.73 3.28 24.52
C ASP A 362 -5.54 3.65 25.40
N VAL A 363 -5.63 3.39 26.70
CA VAL A 363 -4.61 3.80 27.67
C VAL A 363 -3.35 2.96 27.53
N ASP A 364 -3.46 1.67 27.25
CA ASP A 364 -2.31 0.75 27.18
C ASP A 364 -2.00 0.26 25.76
N GLY A 365 -2.88 0.54 24.79
CA GLY A 365 -2.69 0.16 23.40
C GLY A 365 -2.93 -1.33 23.14
N ILE A 366 -3.67 -2.01 24.01
CA ILE A 366 -4.08 -3.41 23.89
C ILE A 366 -5.58 -3.47 23.63
N ILE A 367 -5.99 -3.88 22.42
CA ILE A 367 -7.40 -3.93 22.03
C ILE A 367 -7.85 -5.38 21.86
N PRO A 368 -8.73 -5.93 22.73
CA PRO A 368 -9.27 -7.27 22.58
C PRO A 368 -10.15 -7.46 21.32
N LEU A 369 -10.05 -8.63 20.69
CA LEU A 369 -10.81 -9.06 19.51
C LEU A 369 -11.54 -10.39 19.76
N THR A 370 -12.31 -10.50 20.84
CA THR A 370 -12.97 -11.77 21.19
C THR A 370 -14.27 -12.00 20.44
N GLN A 371 -14.53 -13.27 20.07
CA GLN A 371 -15.77 -13.69 19.41
C GLN A 371 -17.03 -13.53 20.27
N GLU A 372 -16.86 -13.62 21.59
CA GLU A 372 -17.90 -13.34 22.58
C GLU A 372 -17.60 -12.00 23.26
N HIS A 373 -18.62 -11.38 23.83
CA HIS A 373 -18.46 -10.13 24.58
C HIS A 373 -17.93 -10.41 25.99
N TRP A 374 -16.59 -10.44 26.12
CA TRP A 374 -15.91 -10.67 27.40
C TRP A 374 -15.39 -9.40 28.06
N PHE A 375 -15.17 -8.34 27.28
CA PHE A 375 -14.57 -7.09 27.72
C PHE A 375 -15.49 -5.93 27.34
N GLU A 376 -15.73 -5.02 28.27
CA GLU A 376 -16.60 -3.86 28.03
C GLU A 376 -16.06 -2.99 26.89
N ASN A 377 -14.75 -2.81 26.83
CA ASN A 377 -14.06 -1.94 25.87
C ASN A 377 -13.36 -2.73 24.74
N ASP A 378 -13.91 -3.87 24.31
CA ASP A 378 -13.37 -4.58 23.14
C ASP A 378 -13.55 -3.79 21.83
N ALA A 379 -12.84 -4.22 20.78
CA ALA A 379 -12.88 -3.53 19.49
C ALA A 379 -14.30 -3.37 18.91
N ALA A 380 -15.19 -4.35 19.10
CA ALA A 380 -16.53 -4.28 18.51
C ALA A 380 -17.39 -3.23 19.23
N THR A 381 -17.35 -3.20 20.57
CA THR A 381 -18.01 -2.15 21.36
C THR A 381 -17.45 -0.78 21.01
N ARG A 382 -16.13 -0.66 20.92
CA ARG A 382 -15.49 0.62 20.60
C ARG A 382 -15.76 1.10 19.16
N ILE A 383 -16.02 0.22 18.21
CA ILE A 383 -16.51 0.61 16.87
C ILE A 383 -17.90 1.22 16.99
N LYS A 384 -18.81 0.62 17.75
CA LYS A 384 -20.16 1.16 17.97
C LYS A 384 -20.11 2.55 18.61
N GLU A 385 -19.25 2.74 19.61
CA GLU A 385 -18.98 4.05 20.22
C GLU A 385 -18.49 5.06 19.18
N PHE A 386 -17.50 4.68 18.37
CA PHE A 386 -16.95 5.53 17.32
C PHE A 386 -18.01 5.99 16.32
N LEU A 387 -18.86 5.07 15.83
CA LEU A 387 -19.95 5.41 14.92
C LEU A 387 -20.93 6.41 15.55
N GLY A 388 -21.25 6.23 16.84
CA GLY A 388 -22.11 7.15 17.58
C GLY A 388 -21.49 8.53 17.83
N THR A 389 -20.16 8.60 17.90
CA THR A 389 -19.41 9.86 18.01
C THR A 389 -19.37 10.62 16.69
N VAL A 390 -19.20 9.94 15.54
CA VAL A 390 -19.04 10.60 14.24
C VAL A 390 -20.39 11.03 13.63
N TRP A 391 -21.41 10.17 13.66
CA TRP A 391 -22.67 10.37 12.90
C TRP A 391 -23.92 10.56 13.77
N THR A 392 -23.75 10.80 15.07
CA THR A 392 -24.81 10.90 16.10
C THR A 392 -25.44 9.58 16.54
N LYS A 393 -26.13 9.61 17.69
CA LYS A 393 -26.77 8.42 18.29
C LYS A 393 -28.03 8.00 17.55
N GLU A 394 -28.72 8.94 16.91
CA GLU A 394 -29.95 8.69 16.17
C GLU A 394 -29.73 7.80 14.93
N SER A 395 -28.56 7.92 14.29
CA SER A 395 -28.21 7.09 13.11
C SER A 395 -27.45 5.81 13.46
N LEU A 396 -27.17 5.56 14.75
CA LEU A 396 -26.25 4.50 15.18
C LEU A 396 -26.71 3.10 14.78
N GLU A 397 -28.00 2.78 14.92
CA GLU A 397 -28.52 1.46 14.55
C GLU A 397 -28.40 1.22 13.03
N ASP A 398 -28.76 2.22 12.22
CA ASP A 398 -28.62 2.17 10.77
C ASP A 398 -27.16 2.07 10.33
N ASN A 399 -26.25 2.83 10.97
CA ASN A 399 -24.82 2.77 10.69
C ASN A 399 -24.22 1.41 11.03
N MET A 400 -24.57 0.84 12.19
CA MET A 400 -24.13 -0.49 12.61
C MET A 400 -24.61 -1.55 11.61
N ARG A 401 -25.89 -1.50 11.22
CA ARG A 401 -26.45 -2.41 10.23
C ARG A 401 -25.75 -2.27 8.89
N TRP A 402 -25.62 -1.06 8.36
CA TRP A 402 -24.97 -0.78 7.09
C TRP A 402 -23.53 -1.30 7.06
N LEU A 403 -22.75 -1.03 8.11
CA LEU A 403 -21.37 -1.48 8.24
C LEU A 403 -21.28 -3.01 8.31
N SER A 404 -22.14 -3.64 9.12
CA SER A 404 -22.15 -5.09 9.26
C SER A 404 -22.48 -5.81 7.95
N ASP A 405 -23.42 -5.28 7.17
CA ASP A 405 -23.78 -5.82 5.86
C ASP A 405 -22.62 -5.65 4.86
N SER A 406 -21.93 -4.51 4.88
CA SER A 406 -20.75 -4.25 4.04
C SER A 406 -19.57 -5.19 4.34
N LEU A 407 -19.46 -5.70 5.57
CA LEU A 407 -18.40 -6.64 5.99
C LEU A 407 -18.78 -8.12 5.80
N GLY A 408 -20.00 -8.38 5.31
CA GLY A 408 -20.55 -9.70 5.04
C GLY A 408 -21.16 -10.35 6.28
N SER A 409 -22.35 -9.88 6.68
CA SER A 409 -23.20 -10.46 7.72
C SER A 409 -23.62 -11.90 7.38
N LYS A 410 -23.84 -12.75 8.39
CA LYS A 410 -24.42 -14.09 8.21
C LYS A 410 -25.87 -14.11 8.68
N VAL A 411 -26.64 -15.04 8.12
CA VAL A 411 -28.03 -15.26 8.52
C VAL A 411 -28.11 -15.54 10.02
N GLY A 412 -28.91 -14.73 10.73
CA GLY A 412 -29.15 -14.86 12.16
C GLY A 412 -28.15 -14.12 13.06
N GLU A 413 -27.13 -13.47 12.50
CA GLU A 413 -26.24 -12.58 13.28
C GLU A 413 -26.85 -11.18 13.41
N THR A 414 -26.77 -10.61 14.59
CA THR A 414 -26.96 -9.17 14.80
C THR A 414 -25.83 -8.36 14.15
N PRO A 415 -26.01 -7.05 13.91
CA PRO A 415 -24.94 -6.20 13.39
C PRO A 415 -23.66 -6.25 14.23
N GLU A 416 -23.81 -6.27 15.55
CA GLU A 416 -22.68 -6.31 16.48
C GLU A 416 -21.92 -7.66 16.41
N GLU A 417 -22.64 -8.79 16.38
CA GLU A 417 -22.04 -10.12 16.19
C GLU A 417 -21.31 -10.24 14.86
N SER A 418 -21.86 -9.66 13.79
CA SER A 418 -21.23 -9.65 12.47
C SER A 418 -19.91 -8.88 12.46
N ILE A 419 -19.87 -7.67 13.05
CA ILE A 419 -18.65 -6.85 13.17
C ILE A 419 -17.62 -7.58 14.05
N ARG A 420 -18.04 -8.12 15.20
CA ARG A 420 -17.20 -8.89 16.12
C ARG A 420 -16.57 -10.10 15.43
N ARG A 421 -17.34 -10.86 14.64
CA ARG A 421 -16.82 -11.97 13.85
C ARG A 421 -15.82 -11.51 12.80
N TYR A 422 -16.09 -10.42 12.08
CA TYR A 422 -15.15 -9.86 11.10
C TYR A 422 -13.81 -9.53 11.76
N LEU A 423 -13.84 -8.85 12.91
CA LEU A 423 -12.66 -8.48 13.69
C LEU A 423 -11.83 -9.70 14.13
N ALA A 424 -12.48 -10.74 14.66
CA ALA A 424 -11.79 -11.94 15.15
C ALA A 424 -11.21 -12.84 14.03
N THR A 425 -11.76 -12.77 12.80
CA THR A 425 -11.47 -13.80 11.77
C THR A 425 -10.92 -13.27 10.44
N LYS A 426 -11.23 -12.04 10.07
CA LYS A 426 -10.90 -11.46 8.75
C LYS A 426 -10.00 -10.23 8.85
N PHE A 427 -10.28 -9.32 9.78
CA PHE A 427 -9.59 -8.03 9.90
C PHE A 427 -8.07 -8.14 9.79
N TYR A 428 -7.45 -9.08 10.52
CA TYR A 428 -6.00 -9.21 10.53
C TYR A 428 -5.41 -9.61 9.17
N LYS A 429 -6.14 -10.40 8.37
CA LYS A 429 -5.71 -10.77 7.02
C LYS A 429 -5.72 -9.56 6.10
N ASP A 430 -6.74 -8.73 6.19
CA ASP A 430 -6.85 -7.49 5.42
C ASP A 430 -5.76 -6.50 5.83
N HIS A 431 -5.52 -6.35 7.14
CA HIS A 431 -4.43 -5.56 7.69
C HIS A 431 -3.05 -6.02 7.19
N MET A 432 -2.76 -7.33 7.23
CA MET A 432 -1.51 -7.88 6.69
C MET A 432 -1.35 -7.61 5.18
N ARG A 433 -2.44 -7.66 4.40
CA ARG A 433 -2.40 -7.37 2.96
C ARG A 433 -2.08 -5.91 2.71
N THR A 434 -2.76 -4.99 3.40
CA THR A 434 -2.53 -3.53 3.30
C THR A 434 -1.07 -3.17 3.57
N TYR A 435 -0.50 -3.74 4.63
CA TYR A 435 0.87 -3.45 5.06
C TYR A 435 1.92 -4.44 4.50
N GLN A 436 1.63 -5.13 3.38
CA GLN A 436 2.60 -5.98 2.66
C GLN A 436 3.34 -7.00 3.55
N LYS A 437 2.60 -7.67 4.44
CA LYS A 437 3.11 -8.60 5.48
C LYS A 437 4.09 -7.95 6.48
N ARG A 438 3.98 -6.65 6.70
CA ARG A 438 4.68 -5.89 7.74
C ARG A 438 3.66 -5.08 8.56
N PRO A 439 2.72 -5.77 9.24
CA PRO A 439 1.62 -5.12 9.95
C PRO A 439 2.09 -4.27 11.12
N ILE A 440 1.38 -3.17 11.39
CA ILE A 440 1.66 -2.27 12.53
C ILE A 440 0.82 -2.57 13.78
N TYR A 441 -0.44 -3.00 13.61
CA TYR A 441 -1.21 -3.63 14.69
C TYR A 441 -0.88 -5.12 14.71
N TRP A 442 -0.25 -5.59 15.79
CA TRP A 442 0.18 -6.97 15.94
C TRP A 442 -0.86 -7.78 16.68
N LEU A 443 -1.23 -8.93 16.12
CA LEU A 443 -2.26 -9.80 16.68
C LEU A 443 -1.62 -10.84 17.59
N PHE A 444 -1.72 -10.62 18.90
CA PHE A 444 -1.47 -11.65 19.90
C PHE A 444 -2.66 -12.60 19.94
N SER A 445 -2.40 -13.90 19.90
CA SER A 445 -3.46 -14.90 19.81
C SER A 445 -3.11 -16.17 20.59
N SER A 446 -4.09 -16.69 21.34
CA SER A 446 -3.93 -17.94 22.09
C SER A 446 -3.78 -19.18 21.20
N GLY A 447 -4.23 -19.12 19.95
CA GLY A 447 -4.15 -20.25 19.04
C GLY A 447 -5.31 -20.31 18.05
N LYS A 448 -5.64 -21.52 17.62
CA LYS A 448 -6.61 -21.77 16.53
C LYS A 448 -8.04 -21.49 16.95
N LEU A 449 -8.37 -21.71 18.23
CA LEU A 449 -9.71 -21.44 18.76
C LEU A 449 -9.91 -19.95 19.01
N GLY A 450 -8.82 -19.18 19.09
CA GLY A 450 -8.88 -17.74 19.36
C GLY A 450 -9.55 -17.45 20.70
N ALA A 451 -9.29 -18.29 21.72
CA ALA A 451 -9.83 -18.10 23.07
C ALA A 451 -9.52 -16.69 23.61
N PHE A 452 -8.30 -16.21 23.31
CA PHE A 452 -7.91 -14.82 23.47
C PHE A 452 -7.26 -14.30 22.19
N GLN A 453 -7.64 -13.09 21.81
CA GLN A 453 -7.01 -12.33 20.74
C GLN A 453 -6.98 -10.86 21.14
N ALA A 454 -5.85 -10.20 20.91
CA ALA A 454 -5.72 -8.76 21.10
C ALA A 454 -4.76 -8.16 20.08
N LEU A 455 -5.07 -6.93 19.64
CA LEU A 455 -4.17 -6.11 18.85
C LEU A 455 -3.29 -5.30 19.79
N VAL A 456 -2.02 -5.17 19.43
CA VAL A 456 -1.08 -4.24 20.05
C VAL A 456 -0.44 -3.40 18.97
N TYR A 457 -0.40 -2.08 19.16
CA TYR A 457 0.25 -1.19 18.20
C TYR A 457 1.78 -1.22 18.37
N LEU A 458 2.50 -1.55 17.29
CA LEU A 458 3.97 -1.60 17.22
C LEU A 458 4.64 -0.41 17.92
N HIS A 459 4.23 0.82 17.58
CA HIS A 459 4.85 2.03 18.10
C HIS A 459 4.50 2.32 19.56
N ARG A 460 3.52 1.62 20.15
CA ARG A 460 3.13 1.74 21.58
C ARG A 460 3.56 0.55 22.43
N TYR A 461 4.06 -0.52 21.81
CA TYR A 461 4.57 -1.66 22.55
C TYR A 461 5.78 -1.24 23.41
N ASN A 462 5.82 -1.68 24.66
CA ASN A 462 6.96 -1.54 25.56
C ASN A 462 7.15 -2.79 26.43
N GLU A 463 8.21 -2.81 27.24
CA GLU A 463 8.58 -3.96 28.06
C GLU A 463 7.49 -4.41 29.06
N SER A 464 6.53 -3.54 29.39
CA SER A 464 5.43 -3.87 30.31
C SER A 464 4.20 -4.45 29.62
N THR A 465 4.10 -4.36 28.29
CA THR A 465 2.90 -4.72 27.52
C THR A 465 2.48 -6.18 27.73
N LEU A 466 3.41 -7.13 27.71
CA LEU A 466 3.08 -8.56 27.90
C LEU A 466 2.65 -8.88 29.34
N ALA A 467 3.30 -8.27 30.33
CA ALA A 467 2.94 -8.43 31.74
C ALA A 467 1.51 -7.90 31.97
N ARG A 468 1.20 -6.72 31.42
CA ARG A 468 -0.14 -6.14 31.48
C ARG A 468 -1.19 -6.98 30.77
N MET A 469 -0.90 -7.43 29.55
CA MET A 469 -1.77 -8.34 28.79
C MET A 469 -2.14 -9.57 29.62
N ARG A 470 -1.15 -10.13 30.33
CA ARG A 470 -1.38 -11.29 31.19
C ARG A 470 -2.30 -10.97 32.37
N THR A 471 -1.99 -9.92 33.13
CA THR A 471 -2.65 -9.62 34.40
C THR A 471 -4.02 -8.94 34.25
N GLU A 472 -4.17 -8.06 33.26
CA GLU A 472 -5.37 -7.24 33.08
C GLU A 472 -6.36 -7.84 32.07
N TYR A 473 -5.92 -8.77 31.21
CA TYR A 473 -6.78 -9.34 30.17
C TYR A 473 -6.90 -10.86 30.26
N VAL A 474 -5.80 -11.60 30.20
CA VAL A 474 -5.82 -13.07 30.11
C VAL A 474 -6.32 -13.72 31.41
N MET A 475 -5.75 -13.36 32.57
CA MET A 475 -6.17 -13.94 33.85
C MET A 475 -7.63 -13.60 34.22
N PRO A 476 -8.11 -12.35 34.01
CA PRO A 476 -9.52 -12.04 34.17
C PRO A 476 -10.42 -12.83 33.21
N LEU A 477 -10.02 -13.01 31.95
CA LEU A 477 -10.79 -13.79 30.98
C LEU A 477 -10.92 -15.26 31.41
N MET A 478 -9.83 -15.89 31.86
CA MET A 478 -9.88 -17.26 32.40
C MET A 478 -10.93 -17.39 33.51
N SER A 479 -10.94 -16.42 34.44
CA SER A 479 -11.90 -16.37 35.55
C SER A 479 -13.34 -16.18 35.09
N LYS A 480 -13.57 -15.26 34.13
CA LYS A 480 -14.90 -15.02 33.53
C LYS A 480 -15.41 -16.25 32.79
N MET A 481 -14.57 -16.93 32.01
CA MET A 481 -14.94 -18.16 31.31
C MET A 481 -15.31 -19.28 32.28
N ALA A 482 -14.57 -19.43 33.38
CA ALA A 482 -14.87 -20.46 34.39
C ALA A 482 -16.20 -20.20 35.10
N ALA A 483 -16.48 -18.94 35.45
CA ALA A 483 -17.77 -18.55 36.01
C ALA A 483 -18.92 -18.79 35.02
N TYR A 484 -18.70 -18.51 33.73
CA TYR A 484 -19.72 -18.72 32.70
C TYR A 484 -20.01 -20.20 32.45
N VAL A 485 -18.99 -21.06 32.43
CA VAL A 485 -19.17 -22.52 32.36
C VAL A 485 -20.03 -23.00 33.53
N LYS A 486 -19.73 -22.59 34.77
CA LYS A 486 -20.52 -22.95 35.95
C LYS A 486 -21.98 -22.47 35.87
N SER A 487 -22.20 -21.27 35.32
CA SER A 487 -23.54 -20.74 35.07
C SER A 487 -24.30 -21.61 34.06
N LEU A 488 -23.66 -21.99 32.95
CA LEU A 488 -24.23 -22.88 31.94
C LEU A 488 -24.54 -24.27 32.50
N GLU A 489 -23.68 -24.83 33.35
CA GLU A 489 -23.96 -26.09 34.05
C GLU A 489 -25.23 -25.98 34.91
N THR A 490 -25.37 -24.90 35.66
CA THR A 490 -26.58 -24.63 36.45
C THR A 490 -27.83 -24.46 35.57
N SER A 491 -27.71 -23.77 34.43
CA SER A 491 -28.81 -23.64 33.46
C SER A 491 -29.19 -24.98 32.82
N LYS A 492 -28.20 -25.85 32.57
CA LYS A 492 -28.40 -27.20 32.05
C LYS A 492 -29.18 -28.07 33.04
N GLU A 493 -28.83 -28.04 34.31
CA GLU A 493 -29.51 -28.79 35.38
C GLU A 493 -30.97 -28.35 35.56
N ASN A 494 -31.27 -27.08 35.30
CA ASN A 494 -32.59 -26.49 35.46
C ASN A 494 -33.44 -26.50 34.16
N SER A 495 -32.91 -26.97 33.03
CA SER A 495 -33.67 -27.01 31.76
C SER A 495 -34.35 -28.36 31.57
N ASP A 496 -35.65 -28.34 31.29
CA ASP A 496 -36.42 -29.54 30.93
C ASP A 496 -36.39 -29.83 29.42
N SER A 497 -35.74 -28.98 28.62
CA SER A 497 -35.71 -29.08 27.15
C SER A 497 -34.47 -29.85 26.68
N ALA A 498 -34.67 -31.06 26.16
CA ALA A 498 -33.57 -31.88 25.62
C ALA A 498 -32.76 -31.17 24.51
N ALA A 499 -33.41 -30.32 23.70
CA ALA A 499 -32.73 -29.54 22.66
C ALA A 499 -31.86 -28.43 23.25
N GLU A 500 -32.32 -27.78 24.31
CA GLU A 500 -31.58 -26.74 25.02
C GLU A 500 -30.40 -27.34 25.80
N ILE A 501 -30.62 -28.43 26.53
CA ILE A 501 -29.57 -29.20 27.22
C ILE A 501 -28.43 -29.52 26.26
N LYS A 502 -28.74 -30.07 25.08
CA LYS A 502 -27.72 -30.42 24.06
C LYS A 502 -26.98 -29.19 23.52
N ARG A 503 -27.65 -28.04 23.38
CA ARG A 503 -27.03 -26.78 22.96
C ARG A 503 -26.07 -26.26 24.04
N ILE A 504 -26.48 -26.31 25.30
CA ILE A 504 -25.66 -25.90 26.45
C ILE A 504 -24.44 -26.82 26.59
N GLU A 505 -24.62 -28.14 26.49
CA GLU A 505 -23.51 -29.11 26.52
C GLU A 505 -22.45 -28.82 25.47
N LYS A 506 -22.88 -28.53 24.23
CA LYS A 506 -21.95 -28.14 23.17
C LYS A 506 -21.20 -26.86 23.51
N LYS A 507 -21.89 -25.85 24.05
CA LYS A 507 -21.27 -24.58 24.44
C LYS A 507 -20.24 -24.75 25.57
N ILE A 508 -20.54 -25.57 26.58
CA ILE A 508 -19.62 -25.93 27.65
C ILE A 508 -18.36 -26.59 27.06
N GLN A 509 -18.53 -27.61 26.20
CA GLN A 509 -17.41 -28.30 25.56
C GLN A 509 -16.52 -27.36 24.73
N ASP A 510 -17.13 -26.40 24.03
CA ASP A 510 -16.38 -25.40 23.25
C ASP A 510 -15.61 -24.44 24.17
N LEU A 511 -16.21 -24.01 25.28
CA LEU A 511 -15.55 -23.16 26.29
C LEU A 511 -14.40 -23.88 27.01
N GLU A 512 -14.57 -25.16 27.38
CA GLU A 512 -13.51 -25.95 28.02
C GLU A 512 -12.28 -26.08 27.13
N LYS A 513 -12.48 -26.31 25.81
CA LYS A 513 -11.39 -26.32 24.83
C LYS A 513 -10.70 -24.96 24.73
N GLN A 514 -11.47 -23.87 24.73
CA GLN A 514 -10.93 -22.52 24.75
C GLN A 514 -10.15 -22.23 26.04
N GLN A 515 -10.62 -22.68 27.21
CA GLN A 515 -9.92 -22.53 28.49
C GLN A 515 -8.60 -23.31 28.52
N ALA A 516 -8.57 -24.52 27.95
CA ALA A 516 -7.34 -25.29 27.80
C ALA A 516 -6.33 -24.55 26.91
N GLU A 517 -6.76 -24.02 25.76
CA GLU A 517 -5.92 -23.19 24.88
C GLU A 517 -5.41 -21.94 25.61
N LEU A 518 -6.30 -21.24 26.32
CA LEU A 518 -5.97 -20.01 27.05
C LEU A 518 -4.98 -20.26 28.18
N SER A 519 -5.07 -21.40 28.88
CA SER A 519 -4.13 -21.78 29.94
C SER A 519 -2.72 -22.00 29.40
N ILE A 520 -2.59 -22.65 28.24
CA ILE A 520 -1.30 -22.83 27.55
C ILE A 520 -0.74 -21.47 27.12
N PHE A 521 -1.60 -20.58 26.60
CA PHE A 521 -1.20 -19.23 26.21
C PHE A 521 -0.74 -18.39 27.41
N GLU A 522 -1.44 -18.46 28.55
CA GLU A 522 -1.07 -17.75 29.78
C GLU A 522 0.33 -18.14 30.27
N GLU A 523 0.66 -19.43 30.24
CA GLU A 523 1.98 -19.92 30.64
C GLU A 523 3.09 -19.40 29.72
N LYS A 524 2.86 -19.41 28.41
CA LYS A 524 3.79 -18.82 27.43
C LYS A 524 3.94 -17.33 27.65
N LEU A 525 2.82 -16.62 27.80
CA LEU A 525 2.80 -15.17 27.99
C LEU A 525 3.56 -14.78 29.26
N ARG A 526 3.45 -15.55 30.35
CA ARG A 526 4.25 -15.39 31.56
C ARG A 526 5.75 -15.46 31.26
N HIS A 527 6.18 -16.51 30.56
CA HIS A 527 7.59 -16.68 30.22
C HIS A 527 8.14 -15.53 29.37
N TYR A 528 7.39 -15.08 28.37
CA TYR A 528 7.78 -13.94 27.53
C TYR A 528 7.72 -12.59 28.26
N ALA A 529 6.78 -12.41 29.19
CA ALA A 529 6.72 -11.22 30.02
C ALA A 529 7.97 -11.08 30.90
N ASP A 530 8.51 -12.18 31.43
CA ASP A 530 9.75 -12.19 32.22
C ASP A 530 10.98 -11.80 31.39
N GLN A 531 10.95 -12.00 30.06
CA GLN A 531 12.05 -11.61 29.17
C GLN A 531 12.13 -10.10 28.94
N ARG A 532 11.07 -9.34 29.23
CA ARG A 532 11.01 -7.87 29.02
C ARG A 532 11.52 -7.44 27.65
N ILE A 533 11.00 -8.08 26.60
CA ILE A 533 11.43 -7.81 25.23
C ILE A 533 11.19 -6.35 24.90
N SER A 534 12.24 -5.65 24.44
CA SER A 534 12.18 -4.31 23.88
C SER A 534 12.31 -4.33 22.34
N LEU A 535 11.78 -3.28 21.70
CA LEU A 535 11.77 -3.14 20.25
C LEU A 535 12.73 -2.04 19.82
N ASP A 536 13.43 -2.29 18.72
CA ASP A 536 14.12 -1.25 17.96
C ASP A 536 13.37 -1.11 16.64
N LEU A 537 12.66 -0.01 16.42
CA LEU A 537 11.86 0.19 15.20
C LEU A 537 12.72 0.16 13.93
N ASP A 538 14.02 0.48 14.01
CA ASP A 538 14.92 0.45 12.87
C ASP A 538 15.20 -0.98 12.36
N ASP A 539 15.08 -1.98 13.23
CA ASP A 539 15.13 -3.39 12.83
C ASP A 539 13.98 -3.77 11.89
N GLY A 540 12.92 -2.94 11.85
CA GLY A 540 11.73 -3.14 11.05
C GLY A 540 10.78 -4.20 11.62
N VAL A 541 9.63 -4.37 10.98
CA VAL A 541 8.57 -5.23 11.51
C VAL A 541 9.04 -6.68 11.57
N ARG A 542 9.66 -7.22 10.51
CA ARG A 542 9.97 -8.66 10.43
C ARG A 542 10.86 -9.16 11.57
N VAL A 543 11.92 -8.41 11.88
CA VAL A 543 12.87 -8.77 12.93
C VAL A 543 12.21 -8.66 14.30
N ASN A 544 11.52 -7.54 14.55
CA ASN A 544 10.85 -7.32 15.83
C ASN A 544 9.70 -8.31 16.07
N TYR A 545 8.89 -8.60 15.05
CA TYR A 545 7.81 -9.58 15.12
C TYR A 545 8.33 -10.98 15.44
N GLY A 546 9.51 -11.34 14.91
CA GLY A 546 10.18 -12.61 15.18
C GLY A 546 10.57 -12.82 16.65
N LYS A 547 10.72 -11.74 17.44
CA LYS A 547 11.08 -11.82 18.87
C LYS A 547 10.00 -12.51 19.71
N PHE A 548 8.74 -12.53 19.27
CA PHE A 548 7.59 -13.04 20.05
C PHE A 548 7.21 -14.48 19.74
N GLY A 549 7.89 -15.13 18.78
CA GLY A 549 7.62 -16.52 18.45
C GLY A 549 6.15 -16.79 18.11
N ASP A 550 5.56 -17.78 18.77
CA ASP A 550 4.18 -18.22 18.52
C ASP A 550 3.11 -17.50 19.36
N LEU A 551 3.48 -16.46 20.11
CA LEU A 551 2.49 -15.55 20.74
C LEU A 551 1.74 -14.71 19.71
N LEU A 552 2.39 -14.44 18.57
CA LEU A 552 1.86 -13.62 17.49
C LEU A 552 1.33 -14.49 16.34
N ALA A 553 0.18 -14.11 15.81
CA ALA A 553 -0.42 -14.77 14.65
C ALA A 553 0.47 -14.66 13.40
N ASN A 554 0.54 -15.71 12.58
CA ASN A 554 1.32 -15.69 11.33
C ASN A 554 2.82 -15.35 11.49
N ALA A 555 3.41 -15.55 12.68
CA ALA A 555 4.81 -15.21 12.94
C ALA A 555 5.80 -15.83 11.94
N LYS A 556 5.57 -17.08 11.51
CA LYS A 556 6.40 -17.72 10.47
C LYS A 556 6.34 -17.01 9.12
N ASP A 557 5.17 -16.51 8.73
CA ASP A 557 4.97 -15.84 7.44
C ASP A 557 5.55 -14.42 7.43
N ILE A 558 5.50 -13.74 8.57
CA ILE A 558 5.98 -12.35 8.73
C ILE A 558 7.49 -12.32 9.00
N ALA A 559 7.98 -13.17 9.91
CA ALA A 559 9.40 -13.22 10.28
C ALA A 559 10.27 -13.97 9.27
N ALA A 560 9.67 -14.64 8.27
CA ALA A 560 10.42 -15.25 7.18
C ALA A 560 11.32 -14.21 6.50
N LYS A 561 12.62 -14.55 6.36
CA LYS A 561 13.52 -13.77 5.52
C LYS A 561 12.95 -13.74 4.11
N GLY A 562 12.88 -12.55 3.51
CA GLY A 562 12.56 -12.46 2.09
C GLY A 562 13.56 -13.31 1.31
N LYS A 563 13.11 -14.01 0.28
CA LYS A 563 14.01 -14.39 -0.80
C LYS A 563 14.31 -13.06 -1.51
N ASP A 564 15.31 -12.35 -1.03
CA ASP A 564 15.82 -11.14 -1.67
C ASP A 564 16.60 -11.52 -2.92
#